data_AF-A0A2T1G0J4-F1
#
_entry.id   AF-A0A2T1G0J4-F1
#
_cell.length_a   1.000
_cell.length_b   1.000
_cell.length_c   1.000
_cell.angle_alpha   90.00
_cell.angle_beta   90.00
_cell.angle_gamma   90.00
#
_symmetry.space_group_name_H-M   'P 1'
#
loop_
_entity.id
_entity.type
_entity.pdbx_description
1 polymer ?
#
loop_
_entity_poly.entity_id
_entity_poly.type
_entity_poly.pdbx_seq_one_letter_code
_entity_poly.pdbx_strand_id
1 'polypeptide(L)'
;MTLTTVTANTSQIKTLAKLYLEGKPAEISSATITQLCDWLMDEFHQLPIDLRYSDYMRYANAEEMFADIQQGYLWVSAENYDAAVYPNPVYGFIFQGMHDYDHFLTNSDFSLAGEIVAYNFTIKRVPSLEIQKIIYSEVILRTAAYLQLGHAAAPKIVFP
;
A
#
# COMPACT_ATOMS: atom_id res chain seq x y z
N MET A 1 -5.96 -9.81 -28.79
CA MET A 1 -6.24 -8.63 -27.94
C MET A 1 -5.13 -8.36 -26.90
N THR A 2 -3.91 -8.87 -27.11
CA THR A 2 -2.84 -8.92 -26.09
C THR A 2 -1.83 -7.77 -26.16
N LEU A 3 -1.68 -7.11 -27.31
CA LEU A 3 -0.71 -6.01 -27.48
C LEU A 3 -1.21 -4.68 -26.91
N THR A 4 -2.51 -4.41 -27.01
CA THR A 4 -3.14 -3.15 -26.59
C THR A 4 -3.21 -3.01 -25.07
N THR A 5 -3.44 -4.11 -24.35
CA THR A 5 -3.49 -4.15 -22.88
C THR A 5 -2.11 -4.00 -22.25
N VAL A 6 -1.08 -4.64 -22.81
CA VAL A 6 0.31 -4.51 -22.33
C VAL A 6 0.84 -3.09 -22.51
N THR A 7 0.55 -2.45 -23.66
CA THR A 7 0.95 -1.05 -23.92
C THR A 7 0.17 -0.04 -23.08
N ALA A 8 -1.13 -0.24 -22.85
CA ALA A 8 -1.93 0.60 -21.96
C ALA A 8 -1.43 0.57 -20.51
N ASN A 9 -1.13 -0.63 -19.98
CA ASN A 9 -0.54 -0.78 -18.64
C ASN A 9 0.82 -0.07 -18.53
N THR A 10 1.66 -0.17 -19.57
CA THR A 10 2.96 0.50 -19.58
C THR A 10 2.82 2.03 -19.59
N SER A 11 1.84 2.57 -20.31
CA SER A 11 1.59 4.03 -20.33
C SER A 11 1.05 4.53 -19.00
N GLN A 12 0.16 3.78 -18.35
CA GLN A 12 -0.39 4.15 -17.04
C GLN A 12 0.67 4.13 -15.95
N ILE A 13 1.49 3.07 -15.90
CA ILE A 13 2.63 2.96 -14.97
C ILE A 13 3.55 4.18 -15.11
N LYS A 14 3.92 4.55 -16.35
CA LYS A 14 4.78 5.73 -16.59
C LYS A 14 4.16 7.02 -16.06
N THR A 15 2.88 7.26 -16.32
CA THR A 15 2.19 8.47 -15.86
C THR A 15 2.14 8.54 -14.34
N LEU A 16 1.74 7.46 -13.68
CA LEU A 16 1.63 7.41 -12.22
C LEU A 16 3.00 7.46 -11.53
N ALA A 17 3.99 6.73 -12.06
CA ALA A 17 5.37 6.79 -11.59
C ALA A 17 5.93 8.20 -11.70
N LYS A 18 5.66 8.92 -12.80
CA LYS A 18 6.09 10.30 -12.97
C LYS A 18 5.51 11.21 -11.90
N LEU A 19 4.22 11.08 -11.58
CA LEU A 19 3.58 11.84 -10.50
C LEU A 19 4.31 11.61 -9.18
N TYR A 20 4.60 10.36 -8.83
CA TYR A 20 5.36 10.06 -7.61
C TYR A 20 6.77 10.64 -7.66
N LEU A 21 7.56 10.29 -8.67
CA LEU A 21 9.00 10.56 -8.71
C LEU A 21 9.29 12.06 -8.80
N GLU A 22 8.55 12.80 -9.64
CA GLU A 22 8.73 14.23 -9.84
C GLU A 22 7.90 15.09 -8.88
N GLY A 23 6.92 14.50 -8.20
CA GLY A 23 6.07 15.19 -7.24
C GLY A 23 6.84 15.69 -6.02
N LYS A 24 6.49 16.88 -5.54
CA LYS A 24 7.01 17.41 -4.28
C LYS A 24 6.36 16.66 -3.11
N PRO A 25 7.11 16.34 -2.03
CA PRO A 25 6.53 15.82 -0.81
C PRO A 25 5.42 16.75 -0.31
N ALA A 26 4.26 16.19 -0.01
CA ALA A 26 3.14 16.93 0.56
C ALA A 26 3.40 17.25 2.04
N GLU A 27 2.98 18.44 2.49
CA GLU A 27 2.93 18.76 3.90
C GLU A 27 1.63 18.20 4.50
N ILE A 28 1.75 17.30 5.46
CA ILE A 28 0.61 16.65 6.11
C ILE A 28 0.41 17.30 7.49
N SER A 29 -0.80 17.78 7.74
CA SER A 29 -1.11 18.41 9.02
C SER A 29 -1.06 17.40 10.18
N SER A 30 -0.69 17.86 11.37
CA SER A 30 -0.70 17.00 12.57
C SER A 30 -2.08 16.41 12.86
N ALA A 31 -3.16 17.16 12.58
CA ALA A 31 -4.53 16.68 12.73
C ALA A 31 -4.85 15.51 11.78
N THR A 32 -4.36 15.58 10.53
CA THR A 32 -4.49 14.49 9.55
C THR A 32 -3.70 13.26 9.98
N ILE A 33 -2.48 13.44 10.51
CA ILE A 33 -1.66 12.34 11.02
C ILE A 33 -2.35 11.66 12.22
N THR A 34 -2.91 12.42 13.15
CA THR A 34 -3.70 11.87 14.26
C THR A 34 -4.89 11.06 13.75
N GLN A 35 -5.68 11.62 12.83
CA GLN A 35 -6.84 10.92 12.26
C GLN A 35 -6.43 9.62 11.53
N LEU A 36 -5.29 9.63 10.84
CA LEU A 36 -4.74 8.45 10.16
C LEU A 36 -4.37 7.37 11.19
N CYS A 37 -3.68 7.75 12.26
CA CYS A 37 -3.27 6.82 13.31
C CYS A 37 -4.48 6.21 14.04
N ASP A 38 -5.48 7.01 14.37
CA ASP A 38 -6.71 6.55 15.02
C ASP A 38 -7.44 5.52 14.14
N TRP A 39 -7.60 5.84 12.85
CA TRP A 39 -8.23 4.92 11.89
C TRP A 39 -7.46 3.60 11.73
N LEU A 40 -6.12 3.66 11.63
CA LEU A 40 -5.30 2.44 11.54
C LEU A 40 -5.45 1.55 12.78
N MET A 41 -5.51 2.14 13.97
CA MET A 41 -5.71 1.38 15.20
C MET A 41 -7.11 0.76 15.28
N ASP A 42 -8.14 1.49 14.87
CA ASP A 42 -9.51 0.98 14.84
C ASP A 42 -9.67 -0.21 13.88
N GLU A 43 -9.02 -0.15 12.73
CA GLU A 43 -8.99 -1.25 11.77
C GLU A 43 -8.15 -2.42 12.28
N PHE A 44 -7.00 -2.17 12.90
CA PHE A 44 -6.16 -3.21 13.50
C PHE A 44 -6.89 -4.00 14.60
N HIS A 45 -7.67 -3.33 15.45
CA HIS A 45 -8.47 -4.00 16.48
C HIS A 45 -9.54 -4.94 15.90
N GLN A 46 -9.97 -4.71 14.67
CA GLN A 46 -10.99 -5.52 13.99
C GLN A 46 -10.38 -6.58 13.07
N LEU A 47 -9.06 -6.54 12.85
CA LEU A 47 -8.37 -7.40 11.91
C LEU A 47 -8.37 -8.86 12.42
N PRO A 48 -8.99 -9.81 11.70
CA PRO A 48 -9.16 -11.18 12.19
C PRO A 48 -7.96 -12.07 11.83
N ILE A 49 -6.74 -11.55 11.90
CA ILE A 49 -5.51 -12.29 11.54
C ILE A 49 -4.36 -11.93 12.50
N ASP A 50 -3.49 -12.91 12.78
CA ASP A 50 -2.26 -12.70 13.56
C ASP A 50 -1.17 -12.06 12.68
N LEU A 51 -0.91 -10.77 12.88
CA LEU A 51 0.18 -10.07 12.18
C LEU A 51 1.54 -10.41 12.80
N ARG A 52 2.48 -10.87 11.97
CA ARG A 52 3.82 -11.28 12.39
C ARG A 52 4.89 -10.47 11.71
N TYR A 53 5.87 -10.02 12.48
CA TYR A 53 6.99 -9.26 11.94
C TYR A 53 8.02 -10.14 11.21
N SER A 54 8.51 -9.67 10.07
CA SER A 54 9.67 -10.23 9.37
C SER A 54 10.68 -9.14 9.03
N ASP A 55 11.96 -9.39 9.32
CA ASP A 55 13.10 -8.52 8.99
C ASP A 55 13.63 -8.70 7.55
N TYR A 56 13.01 -9.58 6.77
CA TYR A 56 13.25 -9.77 5.34
C TYR A 56 11.95 -9.92 4.55
N MET A 57 12.01 -9.72 3.23
CA MET A 57 10.90 -9.96 2.31
C MET A 57 10.41 -11.42 2.33
N ARG A 58 9.14 -11.63 2.70
CA ARG A 58 8.55 -12.97 2.87
C ARG A 58 7.91 -13.53 1.62
N TYR A 59 7.22 -12.68 0.87
CA TYR A 59 6.35 -13.10 -0.22
C TYR A 59 6.91 -12.65 -1.55
N ALA A 60 7.13 -13.59 -2.46
CA ALA A 60 7.45 -13.27 -3.85
C ALA A 60 6.17 -12.93 -4.64
N ASN A 61 5.01 -13.39 -4.19
CA ASN A 61 3.73 -13.23 -4.85
C ASN A 61 2.56 -13.35 -3.84
N ALA A 62 1.36 -12.97 -4.27
CA ALA A 62 0.16 -13.00 -3.43
C ALA A 62 -0.31 -14.42 -3.07
N GLU A 63 -0.01 -15.44 -3.87
CA GLU A 63 -0.43 -16.82 -3.59
C GLU A 63 0.26 -17.36 -2.33
N GLU A 64 1.56 -17.09 -2.17
CA GLU A 64 2.32 -17.41 -0.95
C GLU A 64 1.74 -16.71 0.29
N MET A 65 1.41 -15.43 0.16
CA MET A 65 0.77 -14.65 1.22
C MET A 65 -0.59 -15.21 1.59
N PHE A 66 -1.42 -15.56 0.61
CA PHE A 66 -2.76 -16.10 0.84
C PHE A 66 -2.72 -17.47 1.54
N ALA A 67 -1.72 -18.30 1.22
CA ALA A 67 -1.53 -19.60 1.87
C ALA A 67 -1.22 -19.46 3.38
N ASP A 68 -0.48 -18.43 3.78
CA ASP A 68 -0.23 -18.12 5.18
C ASP A 68 -1.48 -17.54 5.88
N ILE A 69 -2.19 -16.62 5.22
CA ILE A 69 -3.45 -16.04 5.76
C ILE A 69 -4.48 -17.15 6.03
N GLN A 70 -4.58 -18.14 5.15
CA GLN A 70 -5.45 -19.30 5.35
C GLN A 70 -5.07 -20.16 6.56
N GLN A 71 -3.82 -20.08 7.03
CA GLN A 71 -3.35 -20.71 8.26
C GLN A 71 -3.54 -19.83 9.50
N GLY A 72 -4.12 -18.63 9.35
CA GLY A 72 -4.46 -17.75 10.46
C GLY A 72 -3.38 -16.75 10.85
N TYR A 73 -2.35 -16.55 10.03
CA TYR A 73 -1.32 -15.54 10.26
C TYR A 73 -0.90 -14.82 8.98
N LEU A 74 -0.33 -13.62 9.11
CA LEU A 74 0.20 -12.84 7.99
C LEU A 74 1.55 -12.26 8.38
N TRP A 75 2.60 -12.54 7.60
CA TRP A 75 3.88 -11.88 7.80
C TRP A 75 3.90 -10.50 7.16
N VAL A 76 4.39 -9.51 7.90
CA VAL A 76 4.61 -8.15 7.41
C VAL A 76 6.11 -7.91 7.36
N SER A 77 6.62 -7.67 6.15
CA SER A 77 8.06 -7.45 5.90
C SER A 77 8.44 -5.98 6.12
N ALA A 78 9.49 -5.75 6.91
CA ALA A 78 10.02 -4.42 7.22
C ALA A 78 10.47 -3.62 5.97
N GLU A 79 10.74 -4.31 4.86
CA GLU A 79 11.12 -3.69 3.59
C GLU A 79 9.96 -2.95 2.89
N ASN A 80 8.70 -3.28 3.23
CA ASN A 80 7.53 -2.78 2.49
C ASN A 80 6.97 -1.48 3.03
N TYR A 81 7.08 -1.23 4.33
CA TYR A 81 6.53 -0.02 4.96
C TYR A 81 7.62 0.97 5.35
N ASP A 82 7.35 2.26 5.15
CA ASP A 82 8.22 3.33 5.64
C ASP A 82 7.71 3.89 6.98
N ALA A 83 8.53 4.73 7.62
CA ALA A 83 8.13 5.52 8.79
C ALA A 83 8.22 7.04 8.56
N ALA A 84 8.34 7.49 7.31
CA ALA A 84 8.42 8.89 6.92
C ALA A 84 7.09 9.63 7.14
N VAL A 85 5.96 8.95 6.99
CA VAL A 85 4.61 9.53 7.22
C VAL A 85 4.14 9.34 8.65
N TYR A 86 4.52 8.20 9.23
CA TYR A 86 4.00 7.74 10.51
C TYR A 86 4.85 8.24 11.67
N PRO A 87 4.26 8.68 12.79
CA PRO A 87 5.01 9.09 13.96
C PRO A 87 5.74 7.92 14.64
N ASN A 88 5.35 6.67 14.33
CA ASN A 88 5.94 5.45 14.85
C ASN A 88 5.86 4.33 13.79
N PRO A 89 6.91 3.50 13.61
CA PRO A 89 6.90 2.38 12.66
C PRO A 89 5.75 1.38 12.84
N VAL A 90 5.14 1.29 14.03
CA VAL A 90 3.99 0.40 14.28
C VAL A 90 2.81 0.71 13.36
N TYR A 91 2.59 1.97 13.00
CA TYR A 91 1.48 2.36 12.11
C TYR A 91 1.76 1.93 10.67
N GLY A 92 3.01 2.00 10.21
CA GLY A 92 3.41 1.46 8.91
C GLY A 92 3.26 -0.07 8.86
N PHE A 93 3.62 -0.76 9.94
CA PHE A 93 3.41 -2.21 10.10
C PHE A 93 1.91 -2.58 10.04
N ILE A 94 1.08 -1.86 10.78
CA ILE A 94 -0.38 -2.05 10.79
C ILE A 94 -0.96 -1.80 9.40
N PHE A 95 -0.59 -0.67 8.77
CA PHE A 95 -1.08 -0.32 7.45
C PHE A 95 -0.72 -1.40 6.42
N GLN A 96 0.54 -1.85 6.42
CA GLN A 96 0.97 -2.91 5.52
C GLN A 96 0.20 -4.22 5.76
N GLY A 97 0.04 -4.65 7.02
CA GLY A 97 -0.72 -5.86 7.34
C GLY A 97 -2.19 -5.76 6.94
N MET A 98 -2.84 -4.61 7.14
CA MET A 98 -4.20 -4.38 6.68
C MET A 98 -4.30 -4.40 5.15
N HIS A 99 -3.37 -3.75 4.47
CA HIS A 99 -3.35 -3.67 3.01
C HIS A 99 -3.11 -5.04 2.37
N ASP A 100 -2.14 -5.80 2.88
CA ASP A 100 -1.87 -7.18 2.47
C ASP A 100 -3.08 -8.10 2.73
N TYR A 101 -3.81 -7.88 3.83
CA TYR A 101 -5.06 -8.59 4.08
C TYR A 101 -6.19 -8.16 3.12
N ASP A 102 -6.26 -6.88 2.73
CA ASP A 102 -7.21 -6.42 1.72
C ASP A 102 -6.97 -7.13 0.37
N HIS A 103 -5.72 -7.37 -0.03
CA HIS A 103 -5.40 -8.18 -1.22
C HIS A 103 -6.04 -9.58 -1.15
N PHE A 104 -6.00 -10.22 0.02
CA PHE A 104 -6.63 -11.52 0.24
C PHE A 104 -8.15 -11.44 0.12
N LEU A 105 -8.77 -10.43 0.73
CA LEU A 105 -10.22 -10.24 0.66
C LEU A 105 -10.72 -9.96 -0.76
N THR A 106 -9.91 -9.30 -1.58
CA THR A 106 -10.26 -9.00 -2.98
C THR A 106 -9.71 -9.99 -3.99
N ASN A 107 -8.95 -10.99 -3.56
CA ASN A 107 -8.24 -11.95 -4.42
C ASN A 107 -7.44 -11.24 -5.53
N SER A 108 -6.66 -10.21 -5.16
CA SER A 108 -5.85 -9.39 -6.06
C SER A 108 -4.36 -9.63 -5.87
N ASP A 109 -3.62 -9.66 -6.98
CA ASP A 109 -2.16 -9.81 -6.98
C ASP A 109 -1.43 -8.48 -6.67
N PHE A 110 -0.09 -8.50 -6.70
CA PHE A 110 0.77 -7.32 -6.49
C PHE A 110 1.05 -6.54 -7.79
N SER A 111 0.29 -6.79 -8.86
CA SER A 111 0.38 -5.97 -10.07
C SER A 111 -0.26 -4.61 -9.82
N LEU A 112 0.04 -3.58 -10.62
CA LEU A 112 -0.65 -2.29 -10.51
C LEU A 112 -2.19 -2.42 -10.58
N ALA A 113 -2.71 -3.38 -11.36
CA ALA A 113 -4.14 -3.62 -11.42
C ALA A 113 -4.67 -4.21 -10.10
N GLY A 114 -3.93 -5.13 -9.49
CA GLY A 114 -4.24 -5.68 -8.17
C GLY A 114 -4.18 -4.64 -7.06
N GLU A 115 -3.15 -3.77 -7.07
CA GLU A 115 -3.05 -2.62 -6.17
C GLU A 115 -4.24 -1.68 -6.28
N ILE A 116 -4.71 -1.41 -7.49
CA ILE A 116 -5.91 -0.59 -7.72
C ILE A 116 -7.15 -1.24 -7.11
N VAL A 117 -7.27 -2.57 -7.19
CA VAL A 117 -8.40 -3.31 -6.59
C VAL A 117 -8.34 -3.22 -5.06
N ALA A 118 -7.18 -3.52 -4.46
CA ALA A 118 -6.97 -3.43 -3.01
C ALA A 118 -7.21 -1.99 -2.50
N TYR A 119 -6.62 -0.99 -3.16
CA TYR A 119 -6.86 0.44 -2.86
C TYR A 119 -8.35 0.79 -2.88
N ASN A 120 -9.07 0.41 -3.94
CA ASN A 120 -10.50 0.71 -4.05
C ASN A 120 -11.35 0.03 -2.96
N PHE A 121 -10.85 -1.05 -2.37
CA PHE A 121 -11.45 -1.70 -1.22
C PHE A 121 -11.15 -0.92 0.07
N THR A 122 -9.89 -0.58 0.32
CA THR A 122 -9.43 0.20 1.49
C THR A 122 -10.12 1.57 1.58
N ILE A 123 -10.24 2.32 0.48
CA ILE A 123 -10.81 3.69 0.49
C ILE A 123 -12.31 3.75 0.85
N LYS A 124 -13.01 2.61 0.90
CA LYS A 124 -14.40 2.59 1.37
C LYS A 124 -14.49 2.81 2.88
N ARG A 125 -13.37 2.61 3.60
CA ARG A 125 -13.28 2.68 5.07
C ARG A 125 -12.51 3.90 5.56
N VAL A 126 -11.81 4.64 4.69
CA VAL A 126 -11.01 5.81 5.11
C VAL A 126 -11.92 6.96 5.59
N PRO A 127 -11.53 7.70 6.65
CA PRO A 127 -12.42 8.67 7.29
C PRO A 127 -12.37 10.07 6.65
N SER A 128 -11.45 10.35 5.72
CA SER A 128 -11.36 11.64 5.05
C SER A 128 -10.66 11.57 3.69
N LEU A 129 -10.91 12.58 2.86
CA LEU A 129 -10.23 12.74 1.56
C LEU A 129 -8.71 12.91 1.72
N GLU A 130 -8.25 13.55 2.79
CA GLU A 130 -6.81 13.73 3.03
C GLU A 130 -6.13 12.38 3.30
N ILE A 131 -6.76 11.50 4.09
CA ILE A 131 -6.26 10.13 4.28
C ILE A 131 -6.34 9.35 2.98
N GLN A 132 -7.42 9.48 2.21
CA GLN A 132 -7.52 8.85 0.89
C GLN A 132 -6.34 9.22 -0.03
N LYS A 133 -5.92 10.49 -0.06
CA LYS A 133 -4.75 10.94 -0.84
C LYS A 133 -3.45 10.33 -0.34
N ILE A 134 -3.27 10.20 0.97
CA ILE A 134 -2.11 9.53 1.58
C ILE A 134 -2.06 8.07 1.11
N ILE A 135 -3.16 7.33 1.24
CA ILE A 135 -3.23 5.91 0.81
C ILE A 135 -3.02 5.78 -0.70
N TYR A 136 -3.55 6.70 -1.51
CA TYR A 136 -3.31 6.72 -2.95
C TYR A 136 -1.82 6.88 -3.28
N SER A 137 -1.12 7.75 -2.56
CA SER A 137 0.32 7.93 -2.73
C SER A 137 1.11 6.68 -2.34
N GLU A 138 0.77 6.07 -1.20
CA GLU A 138 1.46 4.89 -0.67
C GLU A 138 1.24 3.63 -1.51
N VAL A 139 0.03 3.41 -1.99
CA VAL A 139 -0.34 2.16 -2.69
C VAL A 139 -0.16 2.30 -4.19
N ILE A 140 -0.75 3.34 -4.80
CA ILE A 140 -0.81 3.45 -6.26
C ILE A 140 0.45 4.09 -6.84
N LEU A 141 0.81 5.26 -6.31
CA LEU A 141 1.91 6.04 -6.87
C LEU A 141 3.27 5.38 -6.59
N ARG A 142 3.48 4.89 -5.37
CA ARG A 142 4.72 4.20 -4.98
C ARG A 142 4.90 2.88 -5.72
N THR A 143 3.85 2.07 -5.90
CA THR A 143 3.95 0.83 -6.70
C THR A 143 4.24 1.13 -8.16
N ALA A 144 3.59 2.14 -8.76
CA ALA A 144 3.93 2.54 -10.13
C ALA A 144 5.40 2.98 -10.24
N ALA A 145 5.93 3.72 -9.26
CA ALA A 145 7.34 4.09 -9.22
C ALA A 145 8.26 2.86 -9.11
N TYR A 146 7.93 1.88 -8.25
CA TYR A 146 8.68 0.63 -8.14
C TYR A 146 8.71 -0.12 -9.47
N LEU A 147 7.55 -0.31 -10.11
CA LEU A 147 7.45 -1.01 -11.40
C LEU A 147 8.23 -0.29 -12.51
N GLN A 148 8.31 1.03 -12.46
CA GLN A 148 9.05 1.84 -13.44
C GLN A 148 10.58 1.81 -13.21
N LEU A 149 11.03 1.72 -11.95
CA LEU A 149 12.45 1.73 -11.58
C LEU A 149 13.08 0.34 -11.49
N GLY A 150 12.28 -0.69 -11.19
CA GLY A 150 12.75 -2.03 -10.83
C GLY A 150 13.30 -2.14 -9.40
N HIS A 151 13.14 -1.10 -8.59
CA HIS A 151 13.53 -1.06 -7.18
C HIS A 151 12.71 -0.01 -6.42
N ALA A 152 12.75 -0.05 -5.09
CA ALA A 152 12.06 0.93 -4.24
C ALA A 152 12.56 2.36 -4.50
N ALA A 153 11.62 3.29 -4.65
CA ALA A 153 11.88 4.72 -4.67
C ALA A 153 12.05 5.25 -3.24
N ALA A 154 12.64 6.44 -3.09
CA ALA A 154 12.69 7.10 -1.80
C ALA A 154 11.28 7.32 -1.22
N PRO A 155 11.08 7.06 0.09
CA PRO A 155 9.78 7.21 0.74
C PRO A 155 9.32 8.67 0.76
N LYS A 156 8.09 8.93 0.30
CA LYS A 156 7.41 10.24 0.40
C LYS A 156 5.92 10.12 0.09
N ILE A 157 5.15 11.11 0.55
CA ILE A 157 3.76 11.30 0.13
C ILE A 157 3.68 12.40 -0.91
N VAL A 158 2.96 12.13 -1.99
CA VAL A 158 2.69 13.09 -3.06
C VAL A 158 1.18 13.19 -3.24
N PHE A 159 0.66 14.41 -3.20
CA PHE A 159 -0.73 14.67 -3.56
C PHE A 159 -0.81 15.01 -5.06
N PRO A 160 -1.61 14.29 -5.86
CA PRO A 160 -1.83 14.59 -7.28
C PRO A 160 -2.67 15.87 -7.47
#